data_AF-A0A150GMK8-F1
#
_entry.id   AF-A0A150GMK8-F1
#
_cell.length_a   1.000
_cell.length_b   1.000
_cell.length_c   1.000
_cell.angle_alpha   90.00
_cell.angle_beta   90.00
_cell.angle_gamma   90.00
#
_symmetry.space_group_name_H-M   'P 1'
#
loop_
_entity.id
_entity.type
_entity.pdbx_description
1 polymer ?
#
loop_
_entity_poly.entity_id
_entity_poly.type
_entity_poly.pdbx_seq_one_letter_code
_entity_poly.pdbx_strand_id
1 'polypeptide(L)'
;MFDRIKYLHKEELDTRFLITGTPGIGKTCLAVPLMGWLIQEGMASKIVYETNRVRYLVTAVSSGVISVEQGSTLDFEQELDDTDDDDVWWIVDTGEVLERRANTVLLAPPDRKQYHEFLKLHRSVKLYMPVWTDDEIADCSGPHASHMLLHIEVLGPEYGSATVKVASPYVVRKLEEKAGDAHVQRLKDMSLVFSAYAAAAGTFFQSYAHRRLQQGGSFKVRRLSSPQLGQQVQPTTLELLQGPCTAGVHVFTKLDEVRQQGDGVYCLPSSVHNIPAVDAIMQPDSLFQMTIAQKKAINENGLRTAVRQLRGTAKRIEFAVPPSVFEAYCLVSGVSEDVEQWVLEVPWV
;
A
#
# COMPACT_ATOMS: atom_id res chain seq x y z
N MET A 1 3.18 -21.29 -5.01
CA MET A 1 3.82 -21.48 -3.66
C MET A 1 2.77 -21.52 -2.56
N PHE A 2 1.88 -20.51 -2.45
CA PHE A 2 0.86 -20.46 -1.39
C PHE A 2 -0.13 -21.64 -1.42
N ASP A 3 -0.59 -22.06 -2.60
CA ASP A 3 -1.43 -23.27 -2.72
C ASP A 3 -0.72 -24.54 -2.21
N ARG A 4 0.60 -24.59 -2.35
CA ARG A 4 1.41 -25.69 -1.81
C ARG A 4 1.50 -25.63 -0.29
N ILE A 5 1.62 -24.42 0.29
CA ILE A 5 1.52 -24.22 1.75
C ILE A 5 0.14 -24.67 2.24
N LYS A 6 -0.94 -24.25 1.56
CA LYS A 6 -2.32 -24.63 1.87
C LYS A 6 -2.52 -26.14 1.88
N TYR A 7 -2.08 -26.78 0.81
CA TYR A 7 -2.23 -28.22 0.62
C TYR A 7 -1.50 -28.99 1.72
N LEU A 8 -0.22 -28.68 1.93
CA LEU A 8 0.61 -29.37 2.92
C LEU A 8 0.11 -29.15 4.35
N HIS A 9 -0.27 -27.91 4.69
CA HIS A 9 -0.82 -27.62 6.01
C HIS A 9 -2.17 -28.32 6.26
N LYS A 10 -3.02 -28.49 5.25
CA LYS A 10 -4.29 -29.23 5.38
C LYS A 10 -4.12 -30.73 5.55
N GLU A 11 -3.07 -31.31 4.97
CA GLU A 11 -2.76 -32.74 5.12
C GLU A 11 -2.04 -33.04 6.44
N GLU A 12 -1.33 -32.05 7.00
CA GLU A 12 -0.49 -32.19 8.19
C GLU A 12 -0.59 -30.95 9.11
N LEU A 13 -1.35 -31.07 10.21
CA LEU A 13 -1.33 -30.09 11.31
C LEU A 13 0.12 -29.90 11.81
N ASP A 14 0.54 -28.68 12.13
CA ASP A 14 1.89 -28.30 12.62
C ASP A 14 3.05 -28.26 11.60
N THR A 15 2.77 -28.06 10.31
CA THR A 15 3.83 -27.97 9.28
C THR A 15 4.65 -26.67 9.38
N ARG A 16 5.98 -26.77 9.30
CA ARG A 16 6.92 -25.63 9.32
C ARG A 16 7.51 -25.41 7.94
N PHE A 17 7.55 -24.18 7.44
CA PHE A 17 8.00 -23.87 6.09
C PHE A 17 9.27 -23.03 6.09
N LEU A 18 10.34 -23.54 5.50
CA LEU A 18 11.49 -22.73 5.10
C LEU A 18 11.27 -22.24 3.68
N ILE A 19 11.28 -20.93 3.46
CA ILE A 19 11.29 -20.34 2.12
C ILE A 19 12.65 -19.71 1.87
N THR A 20 13.38 -20.26 0.90
CA THR A 20 14.72 -19.76 0.53
C THR A 20 14.84 -19.52 -0.97
N GLY A 21 15.79 -18.68 -1.38
CA GLY A 21 15.97 -18.28 -2.78
C GLY A 21 17.13 -17.33 -2.93
N THR A 22 17.50 -17.00 -4.17
CA THR A 22 18.66 -16.14 -4.50
C THR A 22 18.62 -14.82 -3.72
N PRO A 23 19.78 -14.24 -3.33
CA PRO A 23 19.81 -12.94 -2.67
C PRO A 23 19.13 -11.88 -3.56
N GLY A 24 18.33 -10.99 -2.95
CA GLY A 24 17.60 -9.96 -3.70
C GLY A 24 16.30 -10.39 -4.38
N ILE A 25 15.92 -11.67 -4.37
CA ILE A 25 14.71 -12.17 -5.04
C ILE A 25 13.37 -11.74 -4.40
N GLY A 26 13.40 -10.98 -3.30
CA GLY A 26 12.19 -10.46 -2.64
C GLY A 26 11.60 -11.31 -1.50
N LYS A 27 12.42 -12.13 -0.81
CA LYS A 27 11.96 -12.97 0.32
C LYS A 27 11.28 -12.18 1.44
N THR A 28 11.91 -11.13 1.96
CA THR A 28 11.32 -10.22 2.96
C THR A 28 9.97 -9.66 2.50
N CYS A 29 9.89 -9.25 1.23
CA CYS A 29 8.67 -8.72 0.64
C CYS A 29 7.57 -9.79 0.47
N LEU A 30 7.90 -11.09 0.46
CA LEU A 30 6.93 -12.18 0.42
C LEU A 30 6.12 -12.30 1.72
N ALA A 31 6.64 -11.81 2.85
CA ALA A 31 5.96 -11.91 4.14
C ALA A 31 4.58 -11.26 4.09
N VAL A 32 4.47 -10.08 3.48
CA VAL A 32 3.23 -9.29 3.38
C VAL A 32 2.11 -10.00 2.63
N PRO A 33 2.30 -10.39 1.36
CA PRO A 33 1.27 -11.12 0.64
C PRO A 33 0.98 -12.49 1.25
N LEU A 34 1.96 -13.13 1.89
CA LEU A 34 1.73 -14.38 2.61
C LEU A 34 0.78 -14.16 3.79
N MET A 35 1.03 -13.14 4.62
CA MET A 35 0.15 -12.75 5.73
C MET A 35 -1.27 -12.46 5.23
N GLY A 36 -1.38 -11.61 4.20
CA GLY A 36 -2.67 -11.25 3.62
C GLY A 36 -3.42 -12.47 3.07
N TRP A 37 -2.72 -13.39 2.41
CA TRP A 37 -3.32 -14.62 1.89
C TRP A 37 -3.77 -15.57 3.02
N LEU A 38 -2.95 -15.76 4.05
CA LEU A 38 -3.31 -16.59 5.22
C LEU A 38 -4.60 -16.10 5.90
N ILE A 39 -4.72 -14.77 6.10
CA ILE A 39 -5.91 -14.15 6.70
C ILE A 39 -7.15 -14.36 5.82
N GLN A 40 -7.02 -14.12 4.51
CA GLN A 40 -8.14 -14.27 3.58
C GLN A 40 -8.68 -15.69 3.48
N GLU A 41 -7.79 -16.67 3.47
CA GLU A 41 -8.16 -18.08 3.40
C GLU A 41 -8.72 -18.60 4.72
N GLY A 42 -8.81 -17.74 5.75
CA GLY A 42 -9.23 -18.11 7.09
C GLY A 42 -8.25 -19.05 7.78
N MET A 43 -6.99 -19.06 7.34
CA MET A 43 -5.92 -19.88 7.90
C MET A 43 -5.20 -19.20 9.06
N ALA A 44 -5.35 -17.89 9.20
CA ALA A 44 -4.76 -17.15 10.30
C ALA A 44 -5.74 -16.15 10.92
N SER A 45 -5.96 -16.25 12.23
CA SER A 45 -6.59 -15.19 13.03
C SER A 45 -5.55 -14.32 13.73
N LYS A 46 -4.36 -14.87 14.00
CA LYS A 46 -3.21 -14.17 14.56
C LYS A 46 -1.94 -14.47 13.78
N ILE A 47 -1.14 -13.44 13.54
CA ILE A 47 0.18 -13.58 12.95
C ILE A 47 1.19 -12.83 13.81
N VAL A 48 2.20 -13.55 14.32
CA VAL A 48 3.41 -12.95 14.87
C VAL A 48 4.40 -12.80 13.72
N TYR A 49 4.65 -11.57 13.27
CA TYR A 49 5.66 -11.29 12.27
C TYR A 49 6.92 -10.75 12.94
N GLU A 50 8.02 -11.47 12.78
CA GLU A 50 9.31 -11.17 13.38
C GLU A 50 10.30 -10.65 12.33
N THR A 51 10.89 -9.51 12.63
CA THR A 51 12.06 -8.99 11.95
C THR A 51 13.28 -9.14 12.86
N ASN A 52 14.48 -8.85 12.35
CA ASN A 52 15.70 -8.83 13.15
C ASN A 52 15.71 -7.87 14.36
N ARG A 53 14.72 -6.99 14.52
CA ARG A 53 14.70 -5.96 15.58
C ARG A 53 13.46 -6.02 16.47
N VAL A 54 12.32 -6.41 15.91
CA VAL A 54 11.01 -6.27 16.54
C VAL A 54 10.06 -7.36 16.06
N ARG A 55 9.06 -7.65 16.89
CA ARG A 55 7.90 -8.44 16.54
C ARG A 55 6.66 -7.57 16.40
N TYR A 56 5.75 -8.05 15.57
CA TYR A 56 4.43 -7.49 15.41
C TYR A 56 3.40 -8.58 15.61
N LEU A 57 2.44 -8.38 16.51
CA LEU A 57 1.26 -9.20 16.62
C LEU A 57 0.15 -8.57 15.77
N VAL A 58 -0.25 -9.27 14.71
CA VAL A 58 -1.34 -8.90 13.83
C VAL A 58 -2.54 -9.77 14.18
N THR A 59 -3.63 -9.16 14.65
CA THR A 59 -4.91 -9.85 14.87
C THR A 59 -5.86 -9.50 13.73
N ALA A 60 -6.47 -10.49 13.11
CA ALA A 60 -7.26 -10.32 11.91
C ALA A 60 -8.46 -11.27 11.83
N VAL A 61 -9.39 -10.91 10.96
CA VAL A 61 -10.50 -11.76 10.50
C VAL A 61 -10.47 -11.83 8.97
N SER A 62 -11.27 -12.70 8.38
CA SER A 62 -11.32 -12.86 6.92
C SER A 62 -11.63 -11.57 6.15
N SER A 63 -12.29 -10.60 6.80
CA SER A 63 -12.57 -9.28 6.22
C SER A 63 -11.41 -8.27 6.32
N GLY A 64 -10.34 -8.56 7.06
CA GLY A 64 -9.17 -7.66 7.19
C GLY A 64 -8.51 -7.69 8.56
N VAL A 65 -7.51 -6.82 8.74
CA VAL A 65 -6.76 -6.69 10.00
C VAL A 65 -7.60 -5.90 11.00
N ILE A 66 -7.65 -6.36 12.25
CA ILE A 66 -8.36 -5.72 13.36
C ILE A 66 -7.40 -4.84 14.16
N SER A 67 -6.27 -5.42 14.59
CA SER A 67 -5.32 -4.74 15.45
C SER A 67 -3.89 -5.18 15.16
N VAL A 68 -2.98 -4.32 15.62
CA VAL A 68 -1.56 -4.44 15.38
C VAL A 68 -0.81 -3.93 16.58
N GLU A 69 0.00 -4.78 17.19
CA GLU A 69 0.79 -4.44 18.36
C GLU A 69 2.27 -4.68 18.05
N GLN A 70 3.11 -3.70 18.34
CA GLN A 70 4.56 -3.82 18.17
C GLN A 70 5.21 -4.15 19.52
N GLY A 71 6.09 -5.14 19.51
CA GLY A 71 6.90 -5.54 20.64
C GLY A 71 8.37 -5.76 20.25
N SER A 72 9.19 -6.01 21.26
CA SER A 72 10.54 -6.55 21.13
C SER A 72 10.52 -7.98 20.58
N THR A 73 11.70 -8.52 20.25
CA THR A 73 11.85 -9.93 19.83
C THR A 73 11.60 -10.95 20.94
N LEU A 74 11.29 -10.50 22.16
CA LEU A 74 10.92 -11.34 23.31
C LEU A 74 9.44 -11.22 23.67
N ASP A 75 8.70 -10.37 22.97
CA ASP A 75 7.26 -10.21 23.19
C ASP A 75 6.47 -11.23 22.36
N PHE A 76 5.21 -11.41 22.73
CA PHE A 76 4.24 -12.34 22.12
C PHE A 76 4.59 -13.83 22.23
N GLU A 77 5.41 -14.21 23.22
CA GLU A 77 5.78 -15.62 23.45
C GLU A 77 4.56 -16.48 23.81
N GLN A 78 3.59 -15.92 24.55
CA GLN A 78 2.36 -16.63 24.89
C GLN A 78 1.54 -16.96 23.64
N GLU A 79 1.49 -16.07 22.66
CA GLU A 79 0.82 -16.32 21.39
C GLU A 79 1.54 -17.38 20.56
N LEU A 80 2.86 -17.52 20.70
CA LEU A 80 3.63 -18.55 20.01
C LEU A 80 3.56 -19.93 20.70
N ASP A 81 3.42 -19.93 22.03
CA ASP A 81 3.48 -21.12 22.88
C ASP A 81 2.11 -21.61 23.36
N ASP A 82 1.09 -20.76 23.42
CA ASP A 82 -0.24 -21.04 23.98
C ASP A 82 -1.34 -21.14 22.92
N THR A 83 -1.06 -21.92 21.87
CA THR A 83 -1.99 -22.11 20.75
C THR A 83 -2.72 -23.43 20.91
N ASP A 84 -3.96 -23.37 21.39
CA ASP A 84 -4.92 -24.48 21.19
C ASP A 84 -5.54 -24.43 19.77
N ASP A 85 -5.23 -23.37 19.02
CA ASP A 85 -5.77 -23.08 17.69
C ASP A 85 -4.68 -23.22 16.60
N ASP A 86 -5.01 -23.93 15.51
CA ASP A 86 -4.15 -24.13 14.33
C ASP A 86 -4.03 -22.86 13.43
N ASP A 87 -4.55 -21.72 13.89
CA ASP A 87 -4.68 -20.48 13.12
C ASP A 87 -3.70 -19.37 13.57
N VAL A 88 -2.70 -19.72 14.39
CA VAL A 88 -1.62 -18.82 14.75
C VAL A 88 -0.39 -19.09 13.90
N TRP A 89 0.12 -18.04 13.25
CA TRP A 89 1.28 -18.12 12.37
C TRP A 89 2.44 -17.24 12.85
N TRP A 90 3.64 -17.81 12.91
CA TRP A 90 4.87 -17.10 13.15
C TRP A 90 5.67 -16.98 11.86
N ILE A 91 5.85 -15.76 11.36
CA ILE A 91 6.59 -15.49 10.13
C ILE A 91 7.87 -14.76 10.51
N VAL A 92 9.02 -15.39 10.25
CA VAL A 92 10.34 -14.89 10.64
C VAL A 92 11.11 -14.41 9.42
N ASP A 93 11.31 -13.11 9.30
CA ASP A 93 12.12 -12.47 8.27
C ASP A 93 13.57 -12.37 8.72
N THR A 94 14.32 -13.44 8.47
CA THR A 94 15.72 -13.66 8.87
C THR A 94 15.96 -13.62 10.38
N GLY A 95 16.25 -14.79 10.95
CA GLY A 95 16.49 -14.93 12.38
C GLY A 95 16.69 -16.37 12.80
N GLU A 96 17.01 -16.57 14.07
CA GLU A 96 17.02 -17.88 14.69
C GLU A 96 15.59 -18.26 15.07
N VAL A 97 15.22 -19.50 14.77
CA VAL A 97 13.86 -20.00 15.03
C VAL A 97 13.96 -21.13 16.05
N LEU A 98 13.28 -20.92 17.18
CA LEU A 98 13.08 -21.94 18.19
C LEU A 98 11.83 -22.76 17.88
N GLU A 99 11.75 -23.98 18.40
CA GLU A 99 10.55 -24.80 18.22
C GLU A 99 9.41 -24.24 19.08
N ARG A 100 8.30 -23.88 18.43
CA ARG A 100 7.08 -23.31 19.01
C ARG A 100 5.85 -24.07 18.52
N ARG A 101 4.69 -23.91 19.20
CA ARG A 101 3.43 -24.52 18.77
C ARG A 101 2.86 -23.89 17.50
N ALA A 102 3.01 -22.56 17.35
CA ALA A 102 2.53 -21.84 16.17
C ALA A 102 3.10 -22.37 14.83
N ASN A 103 2.26 -22.30 13.77
CA ASN A 103 2.69 -22.60 12.40
C ASN A 103 3.81 -21.64 12.01
N THR A 104 4.96 -22.14 11.58
CA THR A 104 6.14 -21.29 11.39
C THR A 104 6.56 -21.20 9.93
N VAL A 105 6.82 -19.97 9.45
CA VAL A 105 7.44 -19.70 8.16
C VAL A 105 8.74 -18.95 8.37
N LEU A 106 9.87 -19.58 8.04
CA LEU A 106 11.18 -18.94 8.04
C LEU A 106 11.54 -18.46 6.63
N LEU A 107 11.77 -17.16 6.49
CA LEU A 107 12.32 -16.55 5.29
C LEU A 107 13.83 -16.41 5.48
N ALA A 108 14.63 -17.15 4.68
CA ALA A 108 16.08 -17.17 4.85
C ALA A 108 16.85 -17.06 3.51
N PRO A 109 18.03 -16.41 3.50
CA PRO A 109 18.93 -16.43 2.33
C PRO A 109 19.38 -17.86 2.01
N PRO A 110 20.00 -18.10 0.84
CA PRO A 110 20.33 -19.46 0.41
C PRO A 110 21.47 -20.09 1.23
N ASP A 111 22.17 -19.29 2.04
CA ASP A 111 23.20 -19.74 2.96
C ASP A 111 22.64 -20.71 4.00
N ARG A 112 22.99 -21.98 3.85
CA ARG A 112 22.54 -23.08 4.69
C ARG A 112 22.87 -22.87 6.17
N LYS A 113 23.93 -22.14 6.50
CA LYS A 113 24.30 -21.89 7.91
C LYS A 113 23.18 -21.18 8.67
N GLN A 114 22.35 -20.39 7.98
CA GLN A 114 21.31 -19.59 8.61
C GLN A 114 20.02 -20.35 8.93
N TYR A 115 19.78 -21.50 8.30
CA TYR A 115 18.50 -22.23 8.45
C TYR A 115 18.68 -23.74 8.69
N HIS A 116 19.91 -24.24 8.80
CA HIS A 116 20.13 -25.67 8.97
C HIS A 116 19.56 -26.24 10.27
N GLU A 117 19.58 -25.47 11.38
CA GLU A 117 18.95 -25.87 12.64
C GLU A 117 17.43 -25.92 12.50
N PHE A 118 16.81 -24.95 11.83
CA PHE A 118 15.37 -24.96 11.52
C PHE A 118 14.93 -26.23 10.76
N LEU A 119 15.77 -26.70 9.82
CA LEU A 119 15.47 -27.93 9.07
C LEU A 119 15.57 -29.21 9.92
N LYS A 120 16.13 -29.15 11.13
CA LYS A 120 16.11 -30.29 12.08
C LYS A 120 14.81 -30.38 12.87
N LEU A 121 14.01 -29.31 12.90
CA LEU A 121 12.71 -29.29 13.58
C LEU A 121 11.73 -30.27 12.93
N HIS A 122 10.76 -30.73 13.69
CA HIS A 122 9.76 -31.67 13.19
C HIS A 122 8.89 -31.03 12.10
N ARG A 123 8.59 -31.79 11.03
CA ARG A 123 7.74 -31.38 9.89
C ARG A 123 8.20 -30.10 9.18
N SER A 124 9.52 -29.89 9.09
CA SER A 124 10.11 -28.81 8.31
C SER A 124 10.15 -29.12 6.82
N VAL A 125 9.43 -28.31 6.04
CA VAL A 125 9.38 -28.36 4.57
C VAL A 125 10.20 -27.23 3.98
N LYS A 126 11.16 -27.57 3.12
CA LYS A 126 11.93 -26.59 2.37
C LYS A 126 11.27 -26.27 1.02
N LEU A 127 10.91 -25.00 0.84
CA LEU A 127 10.42 -24.43 -0.40
C LEU A 127 11.49 -23.50 -0.99
N TYR A 128 11.58 -23.53 -2.32
CA TYR A 128 12.41 -22.61 -3.08
C TYR A 128 11.54 -21.52 -3.68
N MET A 129 11.94 -20.27 -3.48
CA MET A 129 11.42 -19.14 -4.21
C MET A 129 11.89 -19.27 -5.66
N PRO A 130 10.97 -19.45 -6.63
CA PRO A 130 11.35 -19.72 -8.00
C PRO A 130 12.12 -18.55 -8.61
N VAL A 131 13.05 -18.86 -9.52
CA VAL A 131 13.59 -17.88 -10.47
C VAL A 131 12.54 -17.69 -11.56
N TRP A 132 12.44 -16.47 -12.06
CA TRP A 132 11.37 -16.04 -12.96
C TRP A 132 11.44 -16.87 -14.25
N THR A 133 10.29 -17.30 -14.76
CA THR A 133 10.16 -17.84 -16.10
C THR A 133 9.85 -16.71 -17.10
N ASP A 134 10.24 -16.88 -18.36
CA ASP A 134 9.93 -15.90 -19.43
C ASP A 134 8.41 -15.71 -19.60
N ASP A 135 7.64 -16.75 -19.30
CA ASP A 135 6.18 -16.69 -19.23
C ASP A 135 5.70 -15.87 -18.03
N GLU A 136 6.28 -15.98 -16.82
CA GLU A 136 5.94 -15.11 -15.66
C GLU A 136 6.29 -13.62 -15.90
N ILE A 137 7.34 -13.35 -16.68
CA ILE A 137 7.71 -12.00 -17.15
C ILE A 137 6.65 -11.46 -18.12
N ALA A 138 6.21 -12.28 -19.07
CA ALA A 138 5.19 -11.91 -20.05
C ALA A 138 3.77 -11.86 -19.44
N ASP A 139 3.52 -12.65 -18.39
CA ASP A 139 2.22 -12.97 -17.83
C ASP A 139 2.01 -12.34 -16.44
N CYS A 140 2.49 -11.10 -16.28
CA CYS A 140 2.18 -10.15 -15.19
C CYS A 140 0.65 -9.89 -14.98
N SER A 141 -0.19 -10.71 -15.62
CA SER A 141 -1.63 -10.78 -15.65
C SER A 141 -2.17 -12.01 -14.91
N GLY A 142 -1.43 -12.66 -14.01
CA GLY A 142 -1.85 -13.90 -13.29
C GLY A 142 -1.97 -13.78 -11.74
N PRO A 143 -2.67 -14.71 -11.04
CA PRO A 143 -2.92 -14.66 -9.58
C PRO A 143 -1.73 -15.03 -8.66
N HIS A 144 -0.54 -15.27 -9.19
CA HIS A 144 0.63 -15.72 -8.41
C HIS A 144 1.71 -14.64 -8.18
N ALA A 145 1.39 -13.37 -8.43
CA ALA A 145 2.32 -12.23 -8.51
C ALA A 145 2.79 -11.62 -7.16
N SER A 146 2.62 -12.30 -6.03
CA SER A 146 2.71 -11.67 -4.71
C SER A 146 4.07 -11.06 -4.33
N HIS A 147 5.19 -11.59 -4.82
CA HIS A 147 6.54 -11.08 -4.49
C HIS A 147 7.09 -10.07 -5.51
N MET A 148 6.35 -9.79 -6.60
CA MET A 148 6.72 -8.84 -7.66
C MET A 148 6.18 -7.43 -7.41
N LEU A 149 5.63 -7.20 -6.22
CA LEU A 149 4.85 -6.02 -5.93
C LEU A 149 5.69 -4.93 -5.28
N LEU A 150 6.76 -5.30 -4.56
CA LEU A 150 7.41 -4.42 -3.60
C LEU A 150 8.95 -4.51 -3.73
N HIS A 151 9.61 -3.36 -3.90
CA HIS A 151 11.06 -3.18 -3.96
C HIS A 151 11.57 -2.51 -2.68
N ILE A 152 12.74 -2.93 -2.20
CA ILE A 152 13.43 -2.28 -1.09
C ILE A 152 14.35 -1.19 -1.66
N GLU A 153 14.05 0.06 -1.33
CA GLU A 153 14.90 1.21 -1.62
C GLU A 153 15.66 1.59 -0.36
N VAL A 154 16.99 1.57 -0.44
CA VAL A 154 17.85 2.00 0.66
C VAL A 154 17.86 3.53 0.72
N LEU A 155 17.60 4.07 1.91
CA LEU A 155 17.62 5.50 2.18
C LEU A 155 19.02 5.91 2.66
N GLY A 156 19.68 6.75 1.87
CA GLY A 156 20.97 7.35 2.20
C GLY A 156 22.19 6.46 1.89
N PRO A 157 23.39 7.07 1.81
CA PRO A 157 24.64 6.37 1.48
C PRO A 157 25.16 5.46 2.59
N GLU A 158 24.68 5.62 3.83
CA GLU A 158 25.04 4.79 4.98
C GLU A 158 24.34 3.42 5.04
N TYR A 159 23.39 3.13 4.13
CA TYR A 159 22.64 1.87 4.08
C TYR A 159 21.92 1.46 5.40
N GLY A 160 21.78 2.38 6.36
CA GLY A 160 21.25 2.11 7.70
C GLY A 160 19.72 2.07 7.80
N SER A 161 19.03 2.50 6.73
CA SER A 161 17.57 2.50 6.65
C SER A 161 17.10 2.19 5.24
N ALA A 162 15.93 1.57 5.10
CA ALA A 162 15.35 1.24 3.82
C ALA A 162 13.82 1.40 3.87
N THR A 163 13.23 1.74 2.74
CA THR A 163 11.78 1.81 2.54
C THR A 163 11.34 0.80 1.49
N VAL A 164 10.10 0.36 1.59
CA VAL A 164 9.48 -0.51 0.62
C VAL A 164 8.64 0.34 -0.33
N LYS A 165 8.98 0.30 -1.62
CA LYS A 165 8.25 0.93 -2.72
C LYS A 165 7.56 -0.12 -3.56
N VAL A 166 6.53 0.26 -4.31
CA VAL A 166 5.93 -0.66 -5.29
C VAL A 166 6.85 -0.79 -6.50
N ALA A 167 6.92 -1.98 -7.11
CA ALA A 167 7.84 -2.26 -8.21
C ALA A 167 7.62 -1.34 -9.43
N SER A 168 6.35 -0.99 -9.72
CA SER A 168 6.00 0.03 -10.70
C SER A 168 4.54 0.50 -10.54
N PRO A 169 4.18 1.70 -11.08
CA PRO A 169 2.78 2.13 -11.16
C PRO A 169 1.88 1.15 -11.94
N TYR A 170 2.44 0.43 -12.92
CA TYR A 170 1.71 -0.58 -13.70
C TYR A 170 1.25 -1.75 -12.82
N VAL A 171 2.13 -2.21 -11.92
CA VAL A 171 1.87 -3.33 -11.01
C VAL A 171 0.73 -3.00 -10.05
N VAL A 172 0.72 -1.79 -9.50
CA VAL A 172 -0.38 -1.29 -8.65
C VAL A 172 -1.71 -1.36 -9.41
N ARG A 173 -1.74 -0.81 -10.63
CA ARG A 173 -2.95 -0.78 -11.44
C ARG A 173 -3.48 -2.18 -11.75
N LYS A 174 -2.59 -3.12 -12.09
CA LYS A 174 -2.96 -4.52 -12.37
C LYS A 174 -3.47 -5.26 -11.13
N LEU A 175 -2.86 -5.02 -9.96
CA LEU A 175 -3.34 -5.59 -8.71
C LEU A 175 -4.75 -5.11 -8.39
N GLU A 176 -4.98 -3.82 -8.50
CA GLU A 176 -6.29 -3.27 -8.24
C GLU A 176 -7.33 -3.76 -9.26
N GLU A 177 -6.97 -3.89 -10.55
CA GLU A 177 -7.87 -4.41 -11.60
C GLU A 177 -8.32 -5.85 -11.32
N LYS A 178 -7.46 -6.67 -10.70
CA LYS A 178 -7.70 -8.10 -10.49
C LYS A 178 -8.20 -8.46 -9.11
N ALA A 179 -7.72 -7.77 -8.08
CA ALA A 179 -7.98 -8.07 -6.69
C ALA A 179 -8.96 -7.08 -6.03
N GLY A 180 -9.31 -6.00 -6.74
CA GLY A 180 -10.32 -5.03 -6.31
C GLY A 180 -9.99 -4.33 -4.99
N ASP A 181 -11.04 -3.83 -4.34
CA ASP A 181 -10.93 -2.98 -3.16
C ASP A 181 -10.39 -3.72 -1.93
N ALA A 182 -10.61 -5.04 -1.86
CA ALA A 182 -10.14 -5.89 -0.76
C ALA A 182 -8.62 -5.98 -0.64
N HIS A 183 -7.87 -5.84 -1.74
CA HIS A 183 -6.41 -5.88 -1.74
C HIS A 183 -5.80 -4.55 -1.29
N VAL A 184 -6.46 -3.45 -1.68
CA VAL A 184 -6.08 -2.09 -1.29
C VAL A 184 -6.26 -1.89 0.22
N GLN A 185 -7.38 -2.36 0.79
CA GLN A 185 -7.60 -2.29 2.23
C GLN A 185 -6.52 -3.06 3.00
N ARG A 186 -6.09 -4.22 2.50
CA ARG A 186 -5.01 -5.00 3.12
C ARG A 186 -3.65 -4.30 3.08
N LEU A 187 -3.30 -3.66 1.98
CA LEU A 187 -2.04 -2.92 1.89
C LEU A 187 -2.03 -1.68 2.79
N LYS A 188 -3.18 -1.01 2.93
CA LYS A 188 -3.38 0.06 3.90
C LYS A 188 -3.21 -0.46 5.32
N ASP A 189 -3.89 -1.54 5.69
CA ASP A 189 -3.78 -2.13 7.03
C ASP A 189 -2.33 -2.49 7.34
N MET A 190 -1.62 -3.08 6.38
CA MET A 190 -0.20 -3.42 6.52
C MET A 190 0.72 -2.19 6.63
N SER A 191 0.37 -1.07 6.01
CA SER A 191 1.12 0.19 6.14
C SER A 191 0.99 0.83 7.51
N LEU A 192 -0.13 0.59 8.19
CA LEU A 192 -0.34 1.03 9.57
C LEU A 192 0.50 0.18 10.53
N VAL A 193 0.77 -1.09 10.17
CA VAL A 193 1.63 -2.00 10.93
C VAL A 193 3.11 -1.64 10.76
N PHE A 194 3.53 -1.42 9.52
CA PHE A 194 4.94 -1.39 9.17
C PHE A 194 5.30 -0.06 8.52
N SER A 195 6.00 0.80 9.27
CA SER A 195 6.46 2.11 8.78
C SER A 195 7.31 2.01 7.50
N ALA A 196 8.02 0.90 7.30
CA ALA A 196 8.79 0.62 6.09
C ALA A 196 7.91 0.60 4.81
N TYR A 197 6.62 0.30 4.93
CA TYR A 197 5.67 0.18 3.81
C TYR A 197 4.84 1.44 3.58
N ALA A 198 5.04 2.49 4.36
CA ALA A 198 4.31 3.76 4.19
C ALA A 198 4.45 4.33 2.77
N ALA A 199 5.62 4.19 2.14
CA ALA A 199 5.84 4.64 0.76
C ALA A 199 5.04 3.81 -0.27
N ALA A 200 5.08 2.49 -0.15
CA ALA A 200 4.25 1.61 -0.97
C ALA A 200 2.75 1.92 -0.78
N ALA A 201 2.30 2.08 0.45
CA ALA A 201 0.90 2.39 0.78
C ALA A 201 0.42 3.72 0.20
N GLY A 202 1.27 4.75 0.22
CA GLY A 202 0.97 6.01 -0.45
C GLY A 202 0.76 5.82 -1.96
N THR A 203 1.56 4.95 -2.58
CA THR A 203 1.45 4.64 -4.01
C THR A 203 0.17 3.84 -4.32
N PHE A 204 -0.19 2.86 -3.48
CA PHE A 204 -1.45 2.12 -3.61
C PHE A 204 -2.67 3.01 -3.43
N PHE A 205 -2.66 3.84 -2.38
CA PHE A 205 -3.74 4.81 -2.16
C PHE A 205 -3.89 5.75 -3.35
N GLN A 206 -2.79 6.21 -3.93
CA GLN A 206 -2.83 7.10 -5.09
C GLN A 206 -3.55 6.44 -6.29
N SER A 207 -3.19 5.20 -6.64
CA SER A 207 -3.84 4.50 -7.74
C SER A 207 -5.33 4.23 -7.48
N TYR A 208 -5.66 3.83 -6.24
CA TYR A 208 -7.04 3.61 -5.82
C TYR A 208 -7.86 4.89 -5.92
N ALA A 209 -7.30 6.01 -5.44
CA ALA A 209 -7.93 7.32 -5.53
C ALA A 209 -8.16 7.75 -6.98
N HIS A 210 -7.18 7.55 -7.89
CA HIS A 210 -7.39 7.83 -9.31
C HIS A 210 -8.58 7.05 -9.88
N ARG A 211 -8.65 5.75 -9.59
CA ARG A 211 -9.77 4.92 -10.06
C ARG A 211 -11.11 5.37 -9.49
N ARG A 212 -11.18 5.62 -8.18
CA ARG A 212 -12.43 6.04 -7.54
C ARG A 212 -12.91 7.38 -8.06
N LEU A 213 -12.00 8.35 -8.21
CA LEU A 213 -12.32 9.63 -8.82
C LEU A 213 -12.78 9.45 -10.27
N GLN A 214 -12.12 8.56 -11.04
CA GLN A 214 -12.51 8.18 -12.40
C GLN A 214 -13.87 7.50 -12.52
N GLN A 215 -14.36 6.88 -11.46
CA GLN A 215 -15.69 6.28 -11.43
C GLN A 215 -16.78 7.30 -11.08
N GLY A 216 -16.40 8.51 -10.62
CA GLY A 216 -17.32 9.55 -10.17
C GLY A 216 -18.09 9.16 -8.90
N GLY A 217 -19.03 10.01 -8.48
CA GLY A 217 -19.87 9.78 -7.31
C GLY A 217 -19.78 10.88 -6.26
N SER A 218 -20.42 10.67 -5.11
CA SER A 218 -20.44 11.65 -4.03
C SER A 218 -19.25 11.47 -3.10
N PHE A 219 -18.45 12.51 -2.92
CA PHE A 219 -17.30 12.51 -2.02
C PHE A 219 -17.50 13.54 -0.92
N LYS A 220 -17.11 13.18 0.31
CA LYS A 220 -17.09 14.13 1.42
C LYS A 220 -15.91 15.07 1.25
N VAL A 221 -16.15 16.38 1.38
CA VAL A 221 -15.10 17.39 1.24
C VAL A 221 -15.17 18.44 2.33
N ARG A 222 -14.05 19.10 2.55
CA ARG A 222 -13.97 20.24 3.45
C ARG A 222 -12.97 21.25 2.91
N ARG A 223 -13.36 22.52 2.86
CA ARG A 223 -12.44 23.60 2.53
C ARG A 223 -11.40 23.73 3.64
N LEU A 224 -10.13 23.85 3.26
CA LEU A 224 -9.03 24.14 4.17
C LEU A 224 -8.90 25.67 4.26
N SER A 225 -9.11 26.21 5.45
CA SER A 225 -8.95 27.64 5.75
C SER A 225 -7.94 27.82 6.87
N SER A 226 -7.22 28.95 6.87
CA SER A 226 -6.41 29.35 8.01
C SER A 226 -7.27 29.35 9.28
N PRO A 227 -6.74 28.90 10.43
CA PRO A 227 -7.45 28.91 11.71
C PRO A 227 -7.55 30.34 12.29
N GLN A 228 -8.03 31.29 11.48
CA GLN A 228 -8.35 32.64 11.92
C GLN A 228 -9.86 32.68 12.20
N LEU A 229 -10.17 32.75 13.49
CA LEU A 229 -11.49 33.02 14.08
C LEU A 229 -12.51 31.86 14.09
N GLY A 230 -12.16 30.72 14.69
CA GLY A 230 -13.14 29.85 15.39
C GLY A 230 -14.31 29.27 14.58
N GLN A 231 -14.39 29.47 13.27
CA GLN A 231 -15.40 28.87 12.43
C GLN A 231 -14.97 27.44 12.09
N GLN A 232 -15.60 26.47 12.75
CA GLN A 232 -15.64 25.11 12.23
C GLN A 232 -16.35 25.17 10.86
N VAL A 233 -15.60 25.00 9.78
CA VAL A 233 -16.18 24.79 8.46
C VAL A 233 -16.78 23.39 8.46
N GLN A 234 -18.12 23.30 8.47
CA GLN A 234 -18.80 22.01 8.43
C GLN A 234 -18.42 21.26 7.14
N PRO A 235 -18.10 19.95 7.21
CA PRO A 235 -17.92 19.13 6.03
C PRO A 235 -19.14 19.25 5.12
N THR A 236 -18.91 19.48 3.83
CA THR A 236 -19.95 19.52 2.81
C THR A 236 -19.76 18.31 1.88
N THR A 237 -20.79 17.91 1.15
CA THR A 237 -20.66 16.87 0.12
C THR A 237 -20.29 17.54 -1.20
N LEU A 238 -19.18 17.14 -1.80
CA LEU A 238 -18.88 17.46 -3.20
C LEU A 238 -19.48 16.33 -4.03
N GLU A 239 -20.49 16.66 -4.81
CA GLU A 239 -20.87 15.81 -5.92
C GLU A 239 -19.83 16.02 -7.02
N LEU A 240 -18.83 15.14 -7.06
CA LEU A 240 -18.11 14.93 -8.31
C LEU A 240 -19.10 14.19 -9.21
N LEU A 241 -19.69 14.93 -10.15
CA LEU A 241 -20.54 14.47 -11.28
C LEU A 241 -20.91 12.98 -11.23
N GLN A 242 -22.22 12.69 -11.16
CA GLN A 242 -22.78 11.33 -11.33
C GLN A 242 -22.00 10.59 -12.43
N GLY A 243 -21.41 9.44 -12.07
CA GLY A 243 -20.27 8.86 -12.80
C GLY A 243 -20.47 8.56 -14.28
N PRO A 244 -19.42 8.09 -14.99
CA PRO A 244 -18.01 8.01 -14.58
C PRO A 244 -17.36 9.37 -14.83
N CYS A 245 -16.04 9.48 -14.72
CA CYS A 245 -15.32 10.58 -15.32
C CYS A 245 -15.64 10.74 -16.83
N THR A 246 -16.60 11.62 -17.11
CA THR A 246 -16.36 12.95 -17.69
C THR A 246 -15.64 12.99 -19.04
N ALA A 247 -16.36 12.87 -20.16
CA ALA A 247 -15.84 13.10 -21.53
C ALA A 247 -14.61 12.25 -21.99
N GLY A 248 -13.90 11.55 -21.10
CA GLY A 248 -12.70 10.75 -21.36
C GLY A 248 -11.62 10.91 -20.29
N VAL A 249 -10.68 9.96 -20.27
CA VAL A 249 -9.40 10.09 -19.55
C VAL A 249 -8.33 10.44 -20.57
N HIS A 250 -7.54 11.48 -20.31
CA HIS A 250 -6.41 11.88 -21.17
C HIS A 250 -5.08 11.66 -20.46
N VAL A 251 -4.18 10.87 -21.05
CA VAL A 251 -2.81 10.73 -20.53
C VAL A 251 -1.92 11.70 -21.30
N PHE A 252 -1.32 12.66 -20.59
CA PHE A 252 -0.49 13.70 -21.21
C PHE A 252 1.00 13.50 -20.94
N THR A 253 1.80 13.81 -21.96
CA THR A 253 3.27 13.86 -21.84
C THR A 253 3.77 15.29 -21.63
N LYS A 254 3.07 16.26 -22.22
CA LYS A 254 3.34 17.69 -22.09
C LYS A 254 2.15 18.38 -21.44
N LEU A 255 2.47 19.34 -20.59
CA LEU A 255 1.50 19.98 -19.72
C LEU A 255 0.48 20.86 -20.47
N ASP A 256 0.86 21.41 -21.61
CA ASP A 256 0.01 22.23 -22.48
C ASP A 256 -1.10 21.44 -23.18
N GLU A 257 -0.98 20.11 -23.27
CA GLU A 257 -2.05 19.22 -23.75
C GLU A 257 -3.31 19.29 -22.86
N VAL A 258 -3.13 19.57 -21.57
CA VAL A 258 -4.22 19.59 -20.58
C VAL A 258 -5.20 20.73 -20.85
N ARG A 259 -4.70 21.90 -21.28
CA ARG A 259 -5.52 23.09 -21.56
C ARG A 259 -6.46 22.89 -22.75
N GLN A 260 -6.10 21.97 -23.65
CA GLN A 260 -6.83 21.66 -24.87
C GLN A 260 -8.00 20.69 -24.62
N GLN A 261 -8.05 20.03 -23.46
CA GLN A 261 -9.06 19.03 -23.15
C GLN A 261 -10.44 19.63 -22.83
N GLY A 262 -11.52 18.86 -23.01
CA GLY A 262 -12.88 19.29 -22.66
C GLY A 262 -13.09 19.45 -21.14
N ASP A 263 -14.14 20.18 -20.74
CA ASP A 263 -14.52 20.28 -19.33
C ASP A 263 -14.89 18.89 -18.79
N GLY A 264 -14.47 18.62 -17.56
CA GLY A 264 -14.57 17.32 -16.91
C GLY A 264 -13.45 16.34 -17.25
N VAL A 265 -12.73 16.45 -18.38
CA VAL A 265 -11.73 15.43 -18.77
C VAL A 265 -10.67 15.24 -17.68
N TYR A 266 -10.52 14.00 -17.21
CA TYR A 266 -9.57 13.65 -16.16
C TYR A 266 -8.20 13.38 -16.77
N CYS A 267 -7.26 14.29 -16.53
CA CYS A 267 -5.93 14.30 -17.14
C CYS A 267 -4.89 13.70 -16.20
N LEU A 268 -4.18 12.66 -16.67
CA LEU A 268 -3.13 11.96 -15.95
C LEU A 268 -1.75 12.24 -16.55
N PRO A 269 -0.73 12.58 -15.74
CA PRO A 269 0.63 12.68 -16.24
C PRO A 269 1.17 11.29 -16.61
N SER A 270 1.81 11.18 -17.77
CA SER A 270 2.50 9.94 -18.18
C SER A 270 3.76 9.65 -17.35
N SER A 271 4.34 10.66 -16.68
CA SER A 271 5.51 10.53 -15.82
C SER A 271 5.49 11.55 -14.67
N VAL A 272 6.12 11.20 -13.55
CA VAL A 272 6.26 12.06 -12.36
C VAL A 272 7.01 13.36 -12.67
N HIS A 273 7.85 13.37 -13.70
CA HIS A 273 8.57 14.57 -14.14
C HIS A 273 7.67 15.59 -14.87
N ASN A 274 6.50 15.18 -15.36
CA ASN A 274 5.61 16.08 -16.10
C ASN A 274 5.05 17.16 -15.18
N ILE A 275 4.67 16.80 -13.94
CA ILE A 275 4.28 17.75 -12.89
C ILE A 275 4.57 17.17 -11.49
N PRO A 276 5.65 17.59 -10.81
CA PRO A 276 6.01 17.06 -9.50
C PRO A 276 5.04 17.42 -8.35
N ALA A 277 4.10 18.34 -8.60
CA ALA A 277 3.27 18.95 -7.56
C ALA A 277 1.84 18.40 -7.49
N VAL A 278 1.33 17.79 -8.55
CA VAL A 278 -0.05 17.28 -8.60
C VAL A 278 -0.06 15.93 -9.28
N ASP A 279 -1.01 15.10 -8.89
CA ASP A 279 -1.14 13.73 -9.37
C ASP A 279 -2.17 13.64 -10.52
N ALA A 280 -3.14 14.55 -10.59
CA ALA A 280 -4.05 14.69 -11.73
C ALA A 280 -4.58 16.13 -11.90
N ILE A 281 -5.12 16.41 -13.09
CA ILE A 281 -5.78 17.68 -13.42
C ILE A 281 -7.14 17.40 -14.04
N MET A 282 -8.14 18.18 -13.70
CA MET A 282 -9.45 18.11 -14.35
C MET A 282 -9.94 19.51 -14.72
N GLN A 283 -10.26 19.69 -16.00
CA GLN A 283 -10.84 20.94 -16.46
C GLN A 283 -12.26 21.12 -15.91
N PRO A 284 -12.72 22.37 -15.68
CA PRO A 284 -12.00 23.59 -15.97
C PRO A 284 -11.08 24.08 -14.83
N ASP A 285 -11.18 23.54 -13.61
CA ASP A 285 -10.75 24.24 -12.39
C ASP A 285 -10.05 23.40 -11.30
N SER A 286 -9.93 22.09 -11.46
CA SER A 286 -9.58 21.17 -10.36
C SER A 286 -8.20 20.54 -10.51
N LEU A 287 -7.46 20.42 -9.40
CA LEU A 287 -6.14 19.81 -9.32
C LEU A 287 -6.15 18.79 -8.19
N PHE A 288 -5.74 17.55 -8.44
CA PHE A 288 -5.74 16.52 -7.42
C PHE A 288 -4.33 16.23 -6.94
N GLN A 289 -4.16 16.15 -5.63
CA GLN A 289 -2.97 15.58 -5.01
C GLN A 289 -3.39 14.49 -4.02
N MET A 290 -2.86 13.30 -4.21
CA MET A 290 -3.13 12.15 -3.35
C MET A 290 -2.09 12.09 -2.23
N THR A 291 -2.56 11.81 -1.01
CA THR A 291 -1.65 11.60 0.12
C THR A 291 -2.31 10.80 1.24
N ILE A 292 -1.51 9.97 1.90
CA ILE A 292 -1.86 9.33 3.18
C ILE A 292 -1.25 10.08 4.38
N ALA A 293 -0.34 11.02 4.14
CA ALA A 293 0.28 11.83 5.19
C ALA A 293 -0.65 12.99 5.60
N GLN A 294 -0.77 13.26 6.90
CA GLN A 294 -1.56 14.37 7.46
C GLN A 294 -1.03 15.77 7.09
N LYS A 295 0.24 15.87 6.70
CA LYS A 295 0.89 17.11 6.27
C LYS A 295 1.87 16.80 5.15
N LYS A 296 1.75 17.52 4.04
CA LYS A 296 2.63 17.39 2.87
C LYS A 296 3.13 18.77 2.46
N ALA A 297 4.42 18.88 2.14
CA ALA A 297 4.94 20.07 1.49
C ALA A 297 4.65 19.95 -0.01
N ILE A 298 4.19 21.02 -0.64
CA ILE A 298 3.92 21.05 -2.09
C ILE A 298 5.04 21.77 -2.83
N ASN A 299 5.36 21.28 -4.02
CA ASN A 299 6.28 21.99 -4.92
C ASN A 299 5.56 23.20 -5.53
N GLU A 300 5.80 24.39 -4.97
CA GLU A 300 5.11 25.64 -5.34
C GLU A 300 5.22 25.96 -6.84
N ASN A 301 6.41 25.77 -7.42
CA ASN A 301 6.65 26.04 -8.84
C ASN A 301 5.90 25.05 -9.74
N GLY A 302 5.90 23.77 -9.38
CA GLY A 302 5.13 22.75 -10.08
C GLY A 302 3.62 23.07 -10.02
N LEU A 303 3.12 23.46 -8.84
CA LEU A 303 1.71 23.81 -8.65
C LEU A 303 1.31 25.03 -9.50
N ARG A 304 2.10 26.12 -9.45
CA ARG A 304 1.86 27.32 -10.28
C ARG A 304 1.78 26.99 -11.76
N THR A 305 2.61 26.05 -12.22
CA THR A 305 2.62 25.63 -13.63
C THR A 305 1.37 24.83 -14.00
N ALA A 306 0.90 23.96 -13.09
CA ALA A 306 -0.35 23.22 -13.26
C ALA A 306 -1.58 24.13 -13.27
N VAL A 307 -1.66 25.09 -12.34
CA VAL A 307 -2.77 26.05 -12.22
C VAL A 307 -2.98 26.86 -13.51
N ARG A 308 -1.89 27.20 -14.22
CA ARG A 308 -1.94 27.92 -15.50
C ARG A 308 -2.63 27.13 -16.63
N GLN A 309 -2.70 25.80 -16.52
CA GLN A 309 -3.38 24.98 -17.53
C GLN A 309 -4.89 24.95 -17.38
N LEU A 310 -5.40 25.23 -16.18
CA LEU A 310 -6.83 25.29 -15.91
C LEU A 310 -7.45 26.47 -16.66
N ARG A 311 -8.67 26.29 -17.20
CA ARG A 311 -9.42 27.35 -17.91
C ARG A 311 -10.37 28.14 -17.03
N GLY A 312 -10.86 27.55 -15.94
CA GLY A 312 -11.81 28.16 -15.00
C GLY A 312 -11.23 29.40 -14.32
N THR A 313 -12.08 30.31 -13.87
CA THR A 313 -11.62 31.50 -13.12
C THR A 313 -11.35 31.16 -11.66
N ALA A 314 -12.20 30.32 -11.06
CA ALA A 314 -11.90 29.68 -9.79
C ALA A 314 -10.86 28.58 -10.01
N LYS A 315 -9.87 28.50 -9.11
CA LYS A 315 -8.84 27.46 -9.10
C LYS A 315 -8.90 26.76 -7.77
N ARG A 316 -8.91 25.44 -7.80
CA ARG A 316 -8.88 24.64 -6.57
C ARG A 316 -7.87 23.51 -6.67
N ILE A 317 -7.32 23.16 -5.52
CA ILE A 317 -6.54 21.95 -5.30
C ILE A 317 -7.25 21.10 -4.25
N GLU A 318 -7.54 19.87 -4.65
CA GLU A 318 -8.16 18.84 -3.83
C GLU A 318 -7.10 17.84 -3.35
N PHE A 319 -6.83 17.86 -2.06
CA PHE A 319 -6.04 16.85 -1.38
C PHE A 319 -6.93 15.62 -1.14
N ALA A 320 -6.80 14.62 -2.01
CA ALA A 320 -7.47 13.35 -1.87
C ALA A 320 -6.77 12.53 -0.78
N VAL A 321 -7.52 12.15 0.26
CA VAL A 321 -6.98 11.49 1.44
C VAL A 321 -7.90 10.38 1.96
N PRO A 322 -7.38 9.41 2.72
CA PRO A 322 -8.23 8.40 3.35
C PRO A 322 -9.05 8.96 4.52
N PRO A 323 -10.17 8.31 4.91
CA PRO A 323 -10.99 8.68 6.06
C PRO A 323 -10.22 8.89 7.37
N SER A 324 -9.16 8.09 7.59
CA SER A 324 -8.34 8.15 8.81
C SER A 324 -7.60 9.47 9.01
N VAL A 325 -7.40 10.27 7.96
CA VAL A 325 -6.71 11.57 8.05
C VAL A 325 -7.61 12.75 7.67
N PHE A 326 -8.81 12.50 7.13
CA PHE A 326 -9.70 13.53 6.60
C PHE A 326 -10.04 14.65 7.60
N GLU A 327 -10.46 14.27 8.82
CA GLU A 327 -10.86 15.23 9.85
C GLU A 327 -9.67 16.06 10.36
N ALA A 328 -8.50 15.43 10.50
CA ALA A 328 -7.29 16.06 11.01
C ALA A 328 -6.44 16.79 9.94
N TYR A 329 -6.85 16.73 8.67
CA TYR A 329 -6.05 17.31 7.58
C TYR A 329 -6.05 18.84 7.64
N CYS A 330 -4.85 19.42 7.61
CA CYS A 330 -4.62 20.85 7.81
C CYS A 330 -4.21 21.56 6.51
N LEU A 331 -4.27 22.89 6.53
CA LEU A 331 -3.84 23.76 5.42
C LEU A 331 -2.40 23.44 4.99
N VAL A 332 -2.18 23.33 3.68
CA VAL A 332 -0.87 23.07 3.08
C VAL A 332 -0.17 24.38 2.76
N SER A 333 1.06 24.52 3.24
CA SER A 333 1.93 25.66 2.95
C SER A 333 2.45 25.61 1.51
N GLY A 334 2.58 26.76 0.86
CA GLY A 334 3.12 26.89 -0.50
C GLY A 334 2.07 26.86 -1.61
N VAL A 335 0.79 26.73 -1.24
CA VAL A 335 -0.33 27.01 -2.15
C VAL A 335 -0.61 28.51 -2.14
N SER A 336 -0.76 29.09 -3.32
CA SER A 336 -1.03 30.52 -3.50
C SER A 336 -2.43 30.90 -3.01
N GLU A 337 -2.64 32.13 -2.53
CA GLU A 337 -3.91 32.58 -1.95
C GLU A 337 -5.08 32.60 -2.95
N ASP A 338 -4.78 32.69 -4.25
CA ASP A 338 -5.75 32.63 -5.35
C ASP A 338 -6.20 31.20 -5.71
N VAL A 339 -5.66 30.18 -5.03
CA VAL A 339 -6.03 28.78 -5.22
C VAL A 339 -6.70 28.26 -3.95
N GLU A 340 -7.96 27.86 -4.07
CA GLU A 340 -8.69 27.27 -2.96
C GLU A 340 -8.14 25.90 -2.61
N GLN A 341 -7.95 25.64 -1.32
CA GLN A 341 -7.53 24.34 -0.82
C GLN A 341 -8.72 23.57 -0.28
N TRP A 342 -8.86 22.33 -0.70
CA TRP A 342 -9.93 21.43 -0.27
C TRP A 342 -9.31 20.08 0.11
N VAL A 343 -9.84 19.44 1.15
CA VAL A 343 -9.59 18.03 1.43
C VAL A 343 -10.78 17.22 0.93
N LEU A 344 -10.49 16.11 0.26
CA LEU A 344 -11.46 15.18 -0.30
C LEU A 344 -11.25 13.79 0.31
N GLU A 345 -12.30 13.26 0.93
CA GLU A 345 -12.29 11.90 1.48
C GLU A 345 -12.51 10.90 0.35
N VAL A 346 -11.53 10.02 0.12
CA VAL A 346 -11.68 8.86 -0.75
C VAL A 346 -11.98 7.65 0.15
N PRO A 347 -13.25 7.20 0.24
CA PRO A 347 -13.62 6.13 1.16
C PRO A 347 -12.95 4.82 0.76
N TRP A 348 -12.46 4.09 1.76
CA TRP A 348 -12.20 2.67 1.62
C TRP A 348 -13.56 1.95 1.60
N VAL A 349 -13.75 0.95 0.73
CA VAL A 349 -14.96 0.10 0.81
C VAL A 349 -14.89 -0.77 2.06
#